data_AF-A0A544TWI6-F1
#
_entry.id   AF-A0A544TWI6-F1
#
_cell.length_a   1.000
_cell.length_b   1.000
_cell.length_c   1.000
_cell.angle_alpha   90.00
_cell.angle_beta   90.00
_cell.angle_gamma   90.00
#
_symmetry.space_group_name_H-M   'P 1'
#
loop_
_entity.id
_entity.type
_entity.pdbx_description
1 polymer ?
#
loop_
_entity_poly.entity_id
_entity_poly.type
_entity_poly.pdbx_seq_one_letter_code
_entity_poly.pdbx_strand_id
1 'polypeptide(L)'
;MNTFIYHKDTLNIVGMLNAHTSYEKELELNVFPNFGGNTNDYDIIETEFDYITLEKVDEIVKAKEYVIPVEPQEPTETELLNDYIIDVDYRVTMIELGL
;
A
#
# COMPACT_ATOMS: atom_id res chain seq x y z
N MET A 1 16.47 5.23 -2.62
CA MET A 1 16.32 5.51 -1.18
C MET A 1 15.39 6.71 -1.08
N ASN A 2 14.24 6.49 -0.46
CA ASN A 2 13.13 7.43 -0.37
C ASN A 2 13.17 8.10 1.00
N THR A 3 12.95 9.41 1.05
CA THR A 3 12.89 10.17 2.29
C THR A 3 11.47 10.68 2.49
N PHE A 4 10.79 10.17 3.51
CA PHE A 4 9.41 10.55 3.81
C PHE A 4 9.37 11.55 4.96
N ILE A 5 8.41 12.47 4.90
CA ILE A 5 8.11 13.43 5.97
C ILE A 5 6.92 12.89 6.74
N TYR A 6 7.04 12.80 8.06
CA TYR A 6 5.96 12.34 8.93
C TYR A 6 5.72 13.29 10.11
N HIS A 7 4.50 13.28 10.63
CA HIS A 7 4.14 14.02 11.83
C HIS A 7 4.51 13.21 13.08
N LYS A 8 5.30 13.78 14.01
CA LYS A 8 5.89 13.06 15.15
C LYS A 8 4.85 12.44 16.09
N ASP A 9 3.77 13.17 16.37
CA ASP A 9 2.75 12.68 17.32
C ASP A 9 1.85 11.60 16.73
N THR A 10 1.46 11.73 15.46
CA THR A 10 0.51 10.83 14.82
C THR A 10 1.17 9.70 14.04
N LEU A 11 2.47 9.82 13.78
CA LEU A 11 3.27 8.92 12.93
C LEU A 11 2.69 8.75 11.52
N ASN A 12 1.87 9.71 11.07
CA ASN A 12 1.34 9.72 9.73
C ASN A 12 2.34 10.33 8.75
N ILE A 13 2.49 9.70 7.60
CA ILE A 13 3.26 10.23 6.48
C ILE A 13 2.43 11.32 5.82
N VAL A 14 3.02 12.51 5.73
CA VAL A 14 2.37 13.72 5.21
C VAL A 14 2.99 14.21 3.90
N GLY A 15 4.13 13.64 3.50
CA GLY A 15 4.79 13.97 2.26
C GLY A 15 6.07 13.19 2.02
N MET A 16 6.76 13.55 0.93
CA MET A 16 8.05 12.99 0.54
C MET A 16 9.01 14.14 0.27
N LEU A 17 10.24 14.03 0.75
CA LEU A 17 11.27 15.05 0.54
C LEU A 17 11.87 14.90 -0.85
N ASN A 18 11.71 15.92 -1.68
CA ASN A 18 12.30 15.97 -3.01
C ASN A 18 13.81 16.23 -2.93
N ALA A 19 14.61 15.50 -3.73
CA ALA A 19 16.07 15.64 -3.76
C ALA A 19 16.58 17.04 -4.20
N HIS A 20 15.69 17.89 -4.73
CA HIS A 20 16.02 19.23 -5.22
C HIS A 20 15.49 20.36 -4.32
N THR A 21 14.87 20.02 -3.18
CA THR A 21 14.24 20.97 -2.25
C THR A 21 14.80 20.74 -0.84
N SER A 22 14.91 21.81 -0.05
CA SER A 22 15.26 21.65 1.37
C SER A 22 14.06 21.17 2.18
N TYR A 23 14.33 20.54 3.32
CA TYR A 23 13.28 20.07 4.24
C TYR A 23 12.32 21.19 4.65
N GLU A 24 12.84 22.35 5.04
CA GLU A 24 12.01 23.48 5.48
C GLU A 24 11.11 23.99 4.36
N LYS A 25 11.64 24.06 3.13
CA LYS A 25 10.88 24.55 1.99
C LYS A 25 9.82 23.56 1.53
N GLU A 26 10.09 22.27 1.66
CA GLU A 26 9.10 21.22 1.40
C GLU A 26 7.96 21.29 2.42
N LEU A 27 8.28 21.51 3.70
CA LEU A 27 7.27 21.72 4.74
C LEU A 27 6.40 22.95 4.46
N GLU A 28 7.01 24.09 4.13
CA GLU A 28 6.28 25.34 3.85
C GLU A 28 5.36 25.24 2.64
N LEU A 29 5.79 24.57 1.58
CA LEU A 29 5.04 24.53 0.32
C LEU A 29 4.00 23.40 0.27
N ASN A 30 4.28 22.24 0.89
CA ASN A 30 3.47 21.05 0.71
C ASN A 30 2.84 20.52 2.01
N VAL A 31 3.47 20.73 3.16
CA VAL A 31 2.97 20.15 4.44
C VAL A 31 2.11 21.15 5.20
N PHE A 32 2.63 22.33 5.57
CA PHE A 32 1.90 23.32 6.37
C PHE A 32 0.56 23.77 5.74
N PRO A 33 0.43 23.97 4.42
CA PRO A 33 -0.85 24.35 3.83
C PRO A 33 -1.95 23.29 3.98
N ASN A 34 -1.58 22.01 4.10
CA ASN A 34 -2.51 20.89 4.14
C ASN A 34 -2.74 20.34 5.56
N PHE A 35 -1.70 20.35 6.39
CA PHE A 35 -1.69 19.72 7.71
C PHE A 35 -1.45 20.71 8.86
N GLY A 36 -1.04 21.95 8.56
CA GLY A 36 -0.73 22.97 9.57
C GLY A 36 0.55 22.67 10.37
N GLY A 37 0.64 23.22 11.58
CA GLY A 37 1.77 22.97 12.49
C GLY A 37 3.00 23.85 12.23
N ASN A 38 4.12 23.41 12.79
CA ASN A 38 5.41 24.06 12.72
C ASN A 38 6.51 23.03 12.43
N THR A 39 7.72 23.49 12.10
CA THR A 39 8.86 22.63 11.71
C THR A 39 9.21 21.56 12.75
N ASN A 40 8.95 21.81 14.05
CA ASN A 40 9.26 20.86 15.11
C ASN A 40 8.26 19.70 15.20
N ASP A 41 7.07 19.85 14.64
CA ASP A 41 6.02 18.82 14.68
C ASP A 41 6.31 17.66 13.70
N TYR A 42 7.23 17.90 12.76
CA TYR A 42 7.57 16.98 11.68
C TYR A 42 9.00 16.46 11.78
N ASP A 43 9.22 15.26 11.25
CA ASP A 43 10.54 14.67 11.05
C ASP A 43 10.63 13.93 9.72
N ILE A 44 11.84 13.47 9.39
CA ILE A 44 12.10 12.66 8.21
C ILE A 44 12.48 11.23 8.56
N ILE A 45 12.15 10.30 7.67
CA ILE A 45 12.62 8.93 7.73
C ILE A 45 13.06 8.47 6.35
N GLU A 46 14.22 7.83 6.31
CA GLU A 46 14.80 7.29 5.08
C GLU A 46 14.56 5.78 5.01
N THR A 47 14.12 5.30 3.85
CA THR A 47 13.80 3.89 3.64
C THR A 47 13.99 3.49 2.18
N GLU A 48 14.12 2.19 1.95
CA GLU A 48 14.19 1.62 0.59
C GLU A 48 12.81 1.21 0.07
N PHE A 49 11.79 1.20 0.94
CA PHE A 49 10.43 0.79 0.59
C PHE A 49 9.63 1.93 -0.06
N ASP A 50 8.75 1.59 -1.00
CA ASP A 50 7.86 2.56 -1.66
C ASP A 50 6.60 2.84 -0.85
N TYR A 51 6.06 1.82 -0.16
CA TYR A 51 4.88 1.92 0.68
C TYR A 51 5.24 1.53 2.11
N ILE A 52 5.11 2.49 3.02
CA ILE A 52 5.47 2.27 4.43
C ILE A 52 4.38 2.74 5.38
N THR A 53 4.31 2.07 6.52
CA THR A 53 3.63 2.53 7.72
C THR A 53 4.65 2.73 8.81
N LEU A 54 4.44 3.71 9.68
CA LEU A 54 5.32 3.97 10.81
C LEU A 54 4.76 3.33 12.08
N GLU A 55 5.65 2.70 12.85
CA GLU A 55 5.36 2.18 14.18
C GLU A 55 6.40 2.69 15.17
N LYS A 56 5.97 2.95 16.42
CA LYS A 56 6.87 3.32 17.51
C LYS A 56 7.12 2.09 18.37
N VAL A 57 8.36 1.60 18.37
CA VAL A 57 8.81 0.43 19.13
C VAL A 57 9.96 0.86 20.03
N ASP A 58 9.81 0.70 21.35
CA ASP A 58 10.82 1.11 22.34
C ASP A 58 11.27 2.57 22.17
N GLU A 59 10.31 3.47 22.00
CA GLU A 59 10.50 4.91 21.74
C GLU A 59 11.15 5.29 20.40
N ILE A 60 11.53 4.30 19.58
CA ILE A 60 12.12 4.50 18.25
C ILE A 60 11.04 4.39 17.17
N VAL A 61 10.99 5.36 16.25
CA VAL A 61 10.12 5.29 15.07
C VAL A 61 10.77 4.39 14.02
N LYS A 62 10.03 3.37 13.57
CA LYS A 62 10.47 2.42 12.54
C LYS A 62 9.52 2.45 11.35
N ALA A 63 10.08 2.40 10.15
CA ALA A 63 9.32 2.18 8.93
C ALA A 63 9.11 0.67 8.71
N LYS A 64 7.87 0.28 8.45
CA LYS A 64 7.47 -1.09 8.12
C LYS A 64 6.85 -1.08 6.73
N GLU A 65 7.27 -2.01 5.87
CA GLU A 65 6.68 -2.19 4.55
C GLU A 65 5.18 -2.49 4.68
N TYR A 66 4.37 -1.67 4.02
CA TYR A 66 2.95 -1.92 3.91
C TYR A 66 2.69 -2.87 2.75
N VAL A 67 2.42 -4.13 3.05
CA VAL A 67 1.97 -5.09 2.04
C VAL A 67 0.49 -4.83 1.80
N ILE A 68 0.16 -4.28 0.63
CA ILE A 68 -1.24 -4.16 0.21
C ILE A 68 -1.80 -5.58 0.15
N PRO A 69 -2.85 -5.92 0.93
CA PRO A 69 -3.50 -7.22 0.78
C PRO A 69 -4.02 -7.31 -0.65
N VAL A 70 -3.53 -8.30 -1.40
CA VAL A 70 -3.99 -8.56 -2.77
C VAL A 70 -5.50 -8.80 -2.68
N GLU A 71 -6.30 -7.95 -3.31
CA GLU A 71 -7.72 -8.24 -3.47
C GLU A 71 -7.84 -9.63 -4.13
N PRO A 72 -8.79 -10.48 -3.71
CA PRO A 72 -9.01 -11.75 -4.37
C PRO A 72 -9.24 -11.47 -5.85
N GLN A 73 -8.33 -11.95 -6.70
CA GLN A 73 -8.48 -11.78 -8.15
C GLN A 73 -9.79 -12.46 -8.54
N GLU A 74 -10.65 -11.73 -9.26
CA GLU A 74 -11.76 -12.39 -9.94
C GLU A 74 -11.17 -13.48 -10.86
N PRO A 75 -11.75 -14.68 -10.90
CA PRO A 75 -11.24 -15.76 -11.74
C PRO A 75 -11.12 -15.26 -13.17
N THR A 76 -10.00 -15.57 -13.79
CA THR A 76 -9.75 -15.20 -15.19
C THR A 76 -10.80 -15.87 -16.09
N GLU A 77 -11.12 -15.28 -17.25
CA GLU A 77 -12.09 -15.86 -18.21
C GLU A 77 -11.76 -17.32 -18.56
N THR A 78 -10.48 -17.69 -18.56
CA THR A 78 -9.97 -19.05 -18.76
C THR A 78 -10.40 -20.03 -17.66
N GLU A 79 -10.45 -19.60 -16.40
CA GLU A 79 -10.88 -20.42 -15.27
C GLU A 79 -12.40 -20.64 -15.30
N LEU A 80 -13.16 -19.60 -15.65
CA LEU A 80 -14.60 -19.72 -15.88
C LEU A 80 -14.93 -20.69 -17.03
N LEU A 81 -14.11 -20.70 -18.08
CA LEU A 81 -14.31 -21.58 -19.23
C LEU A 81 -14.01 -23.05 -18.89
N ASN A 82 -12.98 -23.31 -18.09
CA ASN A 82 -12.62 -24.67 -17.66
C ASN A 82 -13.71 -25.29 -16.77
N ASP A 83 -14.26 -24.52 -15.82
CA ASP A 83 -15.36 -25.00 -14.98
C ASP A 83 -16.61 -25.32 -15.81
N TYR A 84 -16.90 -24.52 -16.84
CA TYR A 84 -18.00 -24.78 -17.77
C TYR A 84 -17.78 -26.06 -18.59
N ILE A 85 -16.57 -26.31 -19.08
CA ILE A 85 -16.25 -27.53 -19.84
C ILE A 85 -16.39 -28.77 -18.95
N ILE A 86 -15.91 -28.70 -17.70
CA ILE A 86 -15.99 -29.81 -16.74
C ILE A 86 -17.45 -30.13 -16.36
N ASP A 87 -18.29 -29.12 -16.12
CA ASP A 87 -19.72 -29.32 -15.81
C ASP A 87 -20.50 -29.87 -17.02
N VAL A 88 -20.17 -29.44 -18.25
CA VAL A 88 -20.76 -30.00 -19.47
C VAL A 88 -20.34 -31.46 -19.67
N ASP A 89 -19.06 -31.80 -19.52
CA ASP A 89 -18.57 -33.17 -19.65
C ASP A 89 -19.22 -34.11 -18.63
N TYR A 90 -19.43 -33.65 -17.39
CA TYR A 90 -20.12 -34.43 -16.37
C TYR A 90 -21.59 -34.71 -16.73
N ARG A 91 -22.33 -33.69 -17.19
CA ARG A 91 -23.74 -33.84 -17.58
C ARG A 91 -23.91 -34.75 -18.80
N VAL A 92 -23.03 -34.64 -19.79
CA VAL A 92 -23.03 -35.51 -20.96
C VAL A 92 -22.74 -36.95 -20.55
N THR A 93 -21.74 -37.17 -19.67
CA THR A 93 -21.40 -38.50 -19.17
C THR A 93 -22.56 -39.14 -18.39
N MET A 94 -23.31 -38.39 -17.59
CA MET A 94 -24.49 -38.93 -16.88
C MET A 94 -25.62 -39.33 -17.83
N ILE A 95 -25.85 -38.56 -18.90
CA ILE A 95 -26.84 -38.90 -19.94
C ILE A 95 -26.42 -40.18 -20.68
N GLU A 96 -25.14 -40.33 -21.00
CA GLU A 96 -24.62 -41.52 -21.67
C GLU A 96 -24.63 -42.77 -20.78
N LEU A 97 -24.52 -42.60 -19.46
CA LEU A 97 -24.60 -43.69 -18.47
C LEU A 97 -26.03 -44.00 -17.99
N GLY A 98 -27.04 -43.26 -18.46
CA GLY A 98 -28.46 -43.53 -18.19
C GLY A 98 -28.89 -43.37 -16.73
N LEU A 99 -28.27 -42.43 -16.00
CA LEU A 99 -28.64 -42.05 -14.63
C LEU A 99 -29.70 -40.93 -14.60
#